data_AF-A0A975R366-F1
#
_entry.id   AF-A0A975R366-F1
#
_cell.length_a   1.000
_cell.length_b   1.000
_cell.length_c   1.000
_cell.angle_alpha   90.00
_cell.angle_beta   90.00
_cell.angle_gamma   90.00
#
_symmetry.space_group_name_H-M   'P 1'
#
loop_
_entity.id
_entity.type
_entity.pdbx_description
1 polymer ?
#
loop_
_entity_poly.entity_id
_entity_poly.type
_entity_poly.pdbx_seq_one_letter_code
_entity_poly.pdbx_strand_id
1 'polypeptide(L)'
;MRRTVPMFTFASLALGLAACGSQERGDAQPLAQPTELATPAEVTTTSFESSDTAEPAPTASPTTEEYNVASRELNNADAKPVAGSCLAEIGREKAEALSGQCNQISTATRPPCNIQNSCERIRAEIKRGCAFGDGADNPAFCSEQAAR
;
A
#
# COMPACT_ATOMS: atom_id res chain seq x y z
N MET A 1 5.89 -12.78 53.58
CA MET A 1 4.46 -12.73 53.23
C MET A 1 4.26 -13.42 51.88
N ARG A 2 3.80 -14.67 51.86
CA ARG A 2 3.49 -15.42 50.64
C ARG A 2 1.98 -15.56 50.57
N ARG A 3 1.34 -14.92 49.59
CA ARG A 3 -0.09 -15.08 49.31
C ARG A 3 -0.27 -16.26 48.36
N THR A 4 -0.84 -17.34 48.88
CA THR A 4 -1.31 -18.50 48.13
C THR A 4 -2.59 -18.13 47.39
N VAL A 5 -2.63 -18.39 46.08
CA VAL A 5 -3.80 -18.21 45.22
C VAL A 5 -4.48 -19.57 45.06
N PRO A 6 -5.77 -19.74 45.40
CA PRO A 6 -6.47 -20.99 45.12
C PRO A 6 -6.81 -21.09 43.63
N MET A 7 -6.32 -22.17 43.01
CA MET A 7 -6.78 -22.70 41.73
C MET A 7 -8.27 -23.03 41.83
N PHE A 8 -9.12 -22.15 41.29
CA PHE A 8 -10.49 -22.52 40.94
C PHE A 8 -10.47 -23.20 39.56
N THR A 9 -10.51 -24.52 39.60
CA THR A 9 -10.89 -25.40 38.50
C THR A 9 -12.30 -25.03 38.03
N PHE A 10 -12.41 -24.30 36.92
CA PHE A 10 -13.68 -24.18 36.18
C PHE A 10 -13.68 -25.15 35.01
N ALA A 11 -14.64 -26.06 35.10
CA ALA A 11 -14.92 -27.14 34.20
C ALA A 11 -15.19 -26.68 32.76
N SER A 12 -14.73 -27.51 31.83
CA SER A 12 -15.04 -27.52 30.41
C SER A 12 -16.53 -27.32 30.13
N LEU A 13 -16.84 -26.41 29.21
CA LEU A 13 -18.06 -26.49 28.40
C LEU A 13 -17.64 -26.38 26.93
N ALA A 14 -17.45 -27.54 26.29
CA ALA A 14 -17.35 -27.64 24.85
C ALA A 14 -18.77 -27.48 24.28
N LEU A 15 -18.97 -26.47 23.43
CA LEU A 15 -20.19 -26.30 22.65
C LEU A 15 -19.85 -26.24 21.15
N GLY A 16 -20.16 -27.35 20.48
CA GLY A 16 -20.80 -27.41 19.15
C GLY A 16 -20.15 -26.73 17.95
N LEU A 17 -19.61 -27.56 17.04
CA LEU A 17 -19.51 -27.24 15.61
C LEU A 17 -20.90 -26.96 15.01
N ALA A 18 -21.03 -25.91 14.21
CA ALA A 18 -21.70 -25.88 12.90
C ALA A 18 -21.95 -24.44 12.44
N ALA A 19 -21.06 -23.89 11.62
CA ALA A 19 -21.40 -22.79 10.73
C ALA A 19 -20.70 -23.02 9.39
N CYS A 20 -21.52 -23.24 8.37
CA CYS A 20 -21.25 -23.66 7.00
C CYS A 20 -19.95 -23.16 6.37
N GLY A 21 -19.08 -24.11 6.04
CA GLY A 21 -18.30 -24.05 4.80
C GLY A 21 -18.96 -24.95 3.77
N SER A 22 -19.55 -24.36 2.73
CA SER A 22 -19.84 -24.97 1.42
C SER A 22 -20.17 -23.84 0.43
N GLN A 23 -19.17 -23.32 -0.28
CA GLN A 23 -19.42 -22.59 -1.52
C GLN A 23 -19.17 -23.57 -2.67
N GLU A 24 -20.30 -24.04 -3.18
CA GLU A 24 -20.45 -25.09 -4.19
C GLU A 24 -19.72 -24.73 -5.49
N ARG A 25 -19.08 -25.74 -6.10
CA ARG A 25 -18.68 -25.73 -7.51
C ARG A 25 -19.88 -26.15 -8.37
N GLY A 26 -20.07 -25.46 -9.49
CA GLY A 26 -21.09 -25.71 -10.52
C GLY A 26 -21.78 -24.39 -10.85
N ASP A 27 -21.82 -23.86 -12.06
CA ASP A 27 -21.96 -24.52 -13.35
C ASP A 27 -21.31 -23.74 -14.49
N ALA A 28 -20.78 -24.49 -15.45
CA ALA A 28 -20.55 -23.99 -16.79
C ALA A 28 -21.90 -23.63 -17.45
N GLN A 29 -22.03 -22.40 -17.90
CA GLN A 29 -23.08 -21.99 -18.83
C GLN A 29 -22.49 -21.88 -20.24
N PRO A 30 -22.86 -22.76 -21.18
CA PRO A 30 -22.66 -22.55 -22.60
C PRO A 30 -23.98 -22.06 -23.20
N LEU A 31 -24.14 -20.75 -23.36
CA LEU A 31 -25.13 -20.22 -24.30
C LEU A 31 -24.43 -19.37 -25.35
N ALA A 32 -24.31 -19.99 -26.52
CA ALA A 32 -24.02 -19.35 -27.78
C ALA A 32 -24.92 -18.12 -27.98
N GLN A 33 -24.33 -17.01 -28.38
CA GLN A 33 -25.03 -15.93 -29.04
C GLN A 33 -24.36 -15.60 -30.38
N PRO A 34 -25.14 -15.12 -31.35
CA PRO A 34 -24.86 -15.26 -32.76
C PRO A 34 -23.73 -14.36 -33.25
N THR A 35 -23.04 -14.86 -34.28
CA THR A 35 -22.22 -14.08 -35.20
C THR A 35 -23.05 -12.94 -35.80
N GLU A 36 -22.79 -11.71 -35.36
CA GLU A 36 -23.09 -10.52 -36.15
C GLU A 36 -21.77 -9.93 -36.67
N LEU A 37 -21.67 -9.99 -37.99
CA LEU A 37 -20.64 -9.42 -38.83
C LEU A 37 -20.82 -7.89 -38.82
N ALA A 38 -20.05 -7.17 -38.00
CA ALA A 38 -20.01 -5.72 -38.03
C ALA A 38 -18.80 -5.21 -38.84
N THR A 39 -19.13 -4.66 -40.01
CA THR A 39 -18.33 -3.85 -40.94
C THR A 39 -17.56 -2.72 -40.23
N PRO A 40 -16.35 -2.33 -40.71
CA PRO A 40 -15.58 -1.23 -40.12
C PRO A 40 -16.13 0.12 -40.61
N ALA A 41 -16.61 0.94 -39.68
CA ALA A 41 -17.01 2.31 -39.96
C ALA A 41 -16.18 3.28 -39.09
N GLU A 42 -15.33 4.03 -39.81
CA GLU A 42 -14.94 5.41 -39.57
C GLU A 42 -14.18 5.79 -38.28
N VAL A 43 -12.87 5.98 -38.47
CA VAL A 43 -11.99 6.79 -37.63
C VAL A 43 -12.54 8.21 -37.58
N THR A 44 -13.26 8.55 -36.51
CA THR A 44 -13.57 9.94 -36.19
C THR A 44 -12.36 10.54 -35.51
N THR A 45 -11.48 11.14 -36.32
CA THR A 45 -10.44 12.05 -35.90
C THR A 45 -11.10 13.33 -35.39
N THR A 46 -11.36 13.40 -34.09
CA THR A 46 -11.72 14.66 -33.44
C THR A 46 -10.45 15.40 -33.09
N SER A 47 -10.18 16.43 -33.89
CA SER A 47 -9.16 17.45 -33.66
C SER A 47 -9.37 18.07 -32.28
N PHE A 48 -8.37 17.95 -31.40
CA PHE A 48 -8.28 18.84 -30.25
C PHE A 48 -7.59 20.11 -30.70
N GLU A 49 -8.38 21.18 -30.71
CA GLU A 49 -8.01 22.54 -31.02
C GLU A 49 -7.05 23.06 -29.93
N SER A 50 -5.77 23.15 -30.27
CA SER A 50 -4.78 23.87 -29.46
C SER A 50 -5.10 25.36 -29.51
N SER A 51 -5.73 25.87 -28.44
CA SER A 51 -5.68 27.29 -28.10
C SER A 51 -4.60 27.50 -27.06
N ASP A 52 -3.39 27.73 -27.55
CA ASP A 52 -2.25 28.21 -26.78
C ASP A 52 -2.26 29.75 -26.85
N THR A 53 -2.69 30.40 -25.78
CA THR A 53 -2.43 31.83 -25.55
C THR A 53 -2.48 32.11 -24.05
N ALA A 54 -1.30 32.07 -23.43
CA ALA A 54 -0.89 33.04 -22.42
C ALA A 54 0.65 32.97 -22.23
N GLU A 55 1.34 33.96 -22.80
CA GLU A 55 2.73 34.35 -22.49
C GLU A 55 2.81 35.00 -21.08
N PRO A 56 4.00 35.28 -20.52
CA PRO A 56 4.46 34.71 -19.26
C PRO A 56 4.42 35.72 -18.10
N ALA A 57 4.46 35.20 -16.87
CA ALA A 57 4.89 35.96 -15.70
C ALA A 57 6.02 35.20 -14.99
N PRO A 58 7.29 35.66 -15.07
CA PRO A 58 8.39 35.08 -14.32
C PRO A 58 8.67 35.92 -13.07
N THR A 59 8.12 35.53 -11.91
CA THR A 59 8.65 35.85 -10.57
C THR A 59 7.74 35.13 -9.55
N ALA A 60 8.16 34.12 -8.79
CA ALA A 60 9.40 33.97 -8.07
C ALA A 60 9.99 32.55 -8.21
N SER A 61 11.27 32.50 -8.53
CA SER A 61 12.10 31.32 -8.31
C SER A 61 12.09 30.98 -6.81
N PRO A 62 11.82 29.75 -6.38
CA PRO A 62 12.23 29.35 -5.05
C PRO A 62 13.76 29.50 -5.00
N THR A 63 14.18 30.19 -3.95
CA THR A 63 15.55 30.41 -3.51
C THR A 63 16.39 29.16 -3.67
N THR A 64 17.67 29.38 -3.99
CA THR A 64 18.76 28.42 -3.93
C THR A 64 18.77 27.64 -2.61
N GLU A 65 17.98 26.59 -2.52
CA GLU A 65 18.34 25.42 -1.73
C GLU A 65 19.03 24.48 -2.70
N GLU A 66 20.28 24.21 -2.37
CA GLU A 66 21.14 23.21 -2.96
C GLU A 66 20.32 21.99 -3.38
N TYR A 67 20.18 21.79 -4.69
CA TYR A 67 19.56 20.61 -5.28
C TYR A 67 20.49 19.42 -5.09
N ASN A 68 20.61 18.99 -3.84
CA ASN A 68 21.08 17.67 -3.49
C ASN A 68 19.97 16.71 -3.92
N VAL A 69 20.14 16.15 -5.13
CA VAL A 69 19.26 15.11 -5.70
C VAL A 69 19.51 13.75 -5.05
N ALA A 70 20.24 13.72 -3.93
CA ALA A 70 20.22 12.61 -3.00
C ALA A 70 18.85 12.61 -2.35
N SER A 71 17.99 11.70 -2.82
CA SER A 71 16.81 11.17 -2.14
C SER A 71 16.08 12.19 -1.28
N ARG A 72 14.98 12.76 -1.77
CA ARG A 72 14.08 13.56 -0.93
C ARG A 72 13.70 12.72 0.29
N GLU A 73 14.45 12.91 1.38
CA GLU A 73 14.15 12.38 2.70
C GLU A 73 12.70 12.79 2.94
N LEU A 74 11.85 11.83 3.30
CA LEU A 74 10.45 12.12 3.60
C LEU A 74 10.45 12.99 4.86
N ASN A 75 10.57 14.30 4.68
CA ASN A 75 10.49 15.30 5.73
C ASN A 75 9.07 15.26 6.28
N ASN A 76 8.89 14.50 7.36
CA ASN A 76 7.61 14.23 7.99
C ASN A 76 7.34 15.15 9.19
N ALA A 77 8.22 16.13 9.46
CA ALA A 77 8.18 16.97 10.66
C ALA A 77 6.80 17.62 10.90
N ASP A 78 6.17 18.11 9.83
CA ASP A 78 4.87 18.79 9.89
C ASP A 78 3.67 17.88 9.59
N ALA A 79 3.91 16.58 9.39
CA ALA A 79 2.85 15.63 9.08
C ALA A 79 1.87 15.49 10.26
N LYS A 80 0.59 15.79 9.97
CA LYS A 80 -0.52 15.62 10.90
C LYS A 80 -1.24 14.31 10.64
N PRO A 81 -1.70 13.58 11.67
CA PRO A 81 -2.48 12.36 11.47
C PRO A 81 -3.77 12.65 10.71
N VAL A 82 -3.99 11.93 9.61
CA VAL A 82 -5.24 11.95 8.83
C VAL A 82 -5.91 10.58 8.96
N ALA A 83 -7.24 10.51 9.07
CA ALA A 83 -7.94 9.22 9.15
C ALA A 83 -7.55 8.31 7.98
N GLY A 84 -7.18 7.05 8.29
CA GLY A 84 -6.69 6.08 7.30
C GLY A 84 -5.20 6.21 6.92
N SER A 85 -4.48 7.23 7.43
CA SER A 85 -3.02 7.30 7.31
C SER A 85 -2.34 6.33 8.28
N CYS A 86 -1.15 5.87 7.92
CA CYS A 86 -0.34 5.05 8.81
C CYS A 86 0.09 5.84 10.06
N LEU A 87 0.32 7.14 9.91
CA LEU A 87 0.54 8.06 11.02
C LEU A 87 -0.62 8.05 12.04
N ALA A 88 -1.88 8.01 11.57
CA ALA A 88 -3.04 7.90 12.46
C ALA A 88 -3.25 6.49 13.01
N GLU A 89 -2.88 5.45 12.27
CA GLU A 89 -3.10 4.05 12.64
C GLU A 89 -2.13 3.57 13.72
N ILE A 90 -0.82 3.80 13.56
CA ILE A 90 0.23 3.25 14.44
C ILE A 90 1.05 4.31 15.18
N GLY A 91 0.76 5.60 14.96
CA GLY A 91 1.48 6.71 15.56
C GLY A 91 2.79 7.05 14.85
N ARG A 92 3.33 8.24 15.12
CA ARG A 92 4.47 8.83 14.40
C ARG A 92 5.72 7.95 14.37
N GLU A 93 6.21 7.57 15.54
CA GLU A 93 7.45 6.79 15.67
C GLU A 93 7.41 5.49 14.85
N LYS A 94 6.31 4.72 14.98
CA LYS A 94 6.16 3.45 14.25
C LYS A 94 5.91 3.67 12.77
N ALA A 95 5.16 4.70 12.39
CA ALA A 95 4.91 5.03 10.99
C ALA A 95 6.19 5.46 10.28
N GLU A 96 7.02 6.28 10.92
CA GLU A 96 8.32 6.71 10.41
C GLU A 96 9.29 5.53 10.29
N ALA A 97 9.35 4.64 11.30
CA ALA A 97 10.15 3.42 11.23
C ALA A 97 9.72 2.53 10.04
N LEU A 98 8.41 2.34 9.86
CA LEU A 98 7.86 1.56 8.74
C LEU A 98 8.15 2.23 7.39
N SER A 99 7.99 3.54 7.28
CA SER A 99 8.36 4.34 6.11
C SER A 99 9.86 4.19 5.79
N GLY A 100 10.74 4.25 6.80
CA GLY A 100 12.17 4.06 6.64
C GLY A 100 12.53 2.69 6.05
N GLN A 101 11.93 1.63 6.58
CA GLN A 101 12.08 0.27 6.03
C GLN A 101 11.61 0.18 4.57
N CYS A 102 10.48 0.79 4.26
CA CYS A 102 9.94 0.85 2.90
C CYS A 102 10.89 1.54 1.93
N ASN A 103 11.45 2.70 2.29
CA ASN A 103 12.41 3.40 1.42
C ASN A 103 13.72 2.63 1.24
N GLN A 104 14.17 1.90 2.27
CA GLN A 104 15.40 1.10 2.18
C GLN A 104 15.29 -0.03 1.15
N ILE A 105 14.11 -0.63 1.01
CA ILE A 105 13.91 -1.80 0.14
C ILE A 105 13.19 -1.50 -1.17
N SER A 106 12.56 -0.34 -1.30
CA SER A 106 11.83 -0.01 -2.51
C SER A 106 12.78 0.36 -3.65
N THR A 107 12.63 -0.34 -4.78
CA THR A 107 13.30 -0.06 -6.04
C THR A 107 12.59 0.98 -6.90
N ALA A 108 11.41 1.46 -6.47
CA ALA A 108 10.63 2.41 -7.26
C ALA A 108 11.17 3.84 -7.11
N THR A 109 11.11 4.62 -8.19
CA THR A 109 11.56 6.03 -8.19
C THR A 109 10.64 6.96 -7.38
N ARG A 110 9.41 6.54 -7.12
CA ARG A 110 8.41 7.24 -6.29
C ARG A 110 7.55 6.23 -5.53
N PRO A 111 8.10 5.59 -4.48
CA PRO A 111 7.39 4.53 -3.81
C PRO A 111 6.30 5.07 -2.87
N PRO A 112 5.27 4.27 -2.54
CA PRO A 112 4.21 4.68 -1.63
C PRO A 112 4.64 4.68 -0.15
N CYS A 113 5.90 4.98 0.17
CA CYS A 113 6.47 4.89 1.51
C CYS A 113 6.14 6.07 2.44
N ASN A 114 5.29 7.02 2.03
CA ASN A 114 4.92 8.16 2.86
C ASN A 114 3.97 7.76 4.01
N ILE A 115 4.23 8.24 5.23
CA ILE A 115 3.43 7.95 6.44
C ILE A 115 1.97 8.41 6.37
N GLN A 116 1.64 9.28 5.41
CA GLN A 116 0.27 9.70 5.10
C GLN A 116 -0.51 8.68 4.26
N ASN A 117 0.17 7.72 3.62
CA ASN A 117 -0.49 6.55 3.04
C ASN A 117 -0.93 5.59 4.15
N SER A 118 -1.83 4.65 3.83
CA SER A 118 -2.23 3.59 4.77
C SER A 118 -1.06 2.67 5.13
N CYS A 119 -1.05 2.12 6.36
CA CYS A 119 0.01 1.19 6.75
C CYS A 119 0.00 -0.06 5.87
N GLU A 120 -1.17 -0.54 5.43
CA GLU A 120 -1.30 -1.65 4.49
C GLU A 120 -0.50 -1.39 3.21
N ARG A 121 -0.64 -0.20 2.61
CA ARG A 121 0.05 0.14 1.37
C ARG A 121 1.57 0.19 1.55
N ILE A 122 2.05 0.75 2.66
CA ILE A 122 3.49 0.80 2.98
C ILE A 122 4.02 -0.63 3.21
N ARG A 123 3.29 -1.48 3.95
CA ARG A 123 3.67 -2.87 4.20
C ARG A 123 3.69 -3.71 2.93
N ALA A 124 2.72 -3.53 2.04
CA ALA A 124 2.66 -4.21 0.76
C ALA A 124 3.90 -3.88 -0.09
N GLU A 125 4.34 -2.61 -0.07
CA GLU A 125 5.56 -2.20 -0.77
C GLU A 125 6.81 -2.80 -0.15
N ILE A 126 6.90 -2.87 1.19
CA ILE A 126 8.00 -3.57 1.87
C ILE A 126 8.02 -5.04 1.45
N LYS A 127 6.88 -5.73 1.47
CA LYS A 127 6.78 -7.14 1.07
C LYS A 127 7.20 -7.35 -0.38
N ARG A 128 6.80 -6.45 -1.29
CA ARG A 128 7.24 -6.46 -2.70
C ARG A 128 8.75 -6.27 -2.80
N GLY A 129 9.30 -5.30 -2.08
CA GLY A 129 10.74 -5.03 -1.99
C GLY A 129 11.53 -6.25 -1.51
N CYS A 130 11.11 -6.84 -0.39
CA CYS A 130 11.73 -8.02 0.20
C CYS A 130 11.62 -9.28 -0.68
N ALA A 131 10.71 -9.31 -1.65
CA ALA A 131 10.60 -10.42 -2.58
C ALA A 131 11.52 -10.30 -3.81
N PHE A 132 12.31 -9.23 -3.93
CA PHE A 132 13.32 -9.11 -4.99
C PHE A 132 14.57 -9.93 -4.68
N GLY A 133 15.13 -10.58 -5.71
CA GLY A 133 16.38 -11.36 -5.60
C GLY A 133 16.19 -12.74 -4.98
N ASP A 134 17.28 -13.33 -4.48
CA ASP A 134 17.30 -14.61 -3.76
C ASP A 134 17.05 -14.46 -2.25
N GLY A 135 16.89 -13.21 -1.78
CA GLY A 135 16.61 -12.85 -0.41
C GLY A 135 17.80 -13.01 0.56
N ALA A 136 18.98 -13.41 0.10
CA ALA A 136 20.16 -13.58 0.95
C ALA A 136 20.66 -12.25 1.54
N ASP A 137 20.52 -11.17 0.78
CA ASP A 137 20.96 -9.82 1.16
C ASP A 137 19.82 -8.95 1.73
N ASN A 138 18.66 -9.56 2.03
CA ASN A 138 17.53 -8.80 2.57
C ASN A 138 17.79 -8.31 4.00
N PRO A 139 17.37 -7.09 4.35
CA PRO A 139 17.37 -6.62 5.73
C PRO A 139 16.57 -7.54 6.66
N ALA A 140 16.96 -7.61 7.94
CA ALA A 140 16.31 -8.49 8.91
C ALA A 140 14.79 -8.26 9.02
N PHE A 141 14.31 -7.02 8.88
CA PHE A 141 12.87 -6.71 8.93
C PHE A 141 12.06 -7.44 7.84
N CYS A 142 12.68 -7.88 6.74
CA CYS A 142 11.97 -8.63 5.70
C CYS A 142 11.38 -9.94 6.23
N SER A 143 12.07 -10.61 7.16
CA SER A 143 11.55 -11.81 7.83
C SER A 143 10.38 -11.50 8.77
N GLU A 144 10.43 -10.36 9.48
CA GLU A 144 9.35 -9.92 10.37
C GLU A 144 8.09 -9.56 9.55
N GLN A 145 8.29 -8.85 8.45
CA GLN A 145 7.20 -8.39 7.58
C GLN A 145 6.58 -9.53 6.77
N ALA A 146 7.30 -10.63 6.54
CA ALA A 146 6.75 -11.85 5.95
C ALA A 146 5.77 -12.59 6.89
N ALA A 147 5.90 -12.39 8.21
CA ALA A 147 5.07 -13.02 9.23
C ALA A 147 3.82 -12.21 9.60
N ARG A 148 3.66 -11.01 9.03
CA ARG A 148 2.51 -10.11 9.26
C ARG A 148 1.49 -10.20 8.15
#